data_AF-A0A0H3ZXC5-F1
#
_entry.id   AF-A0A0H3ZXC5-F1
#
_cell.length_a   1.000
_cell.length_b   1.000
_cell.length_c   1.000
_cell.angle_alpha   90.00
_cell.angle_beta   90.00
_cell.angle_gamma   90.00
#
_symmetry.space_group_name_H-M   'P 1'
#
loop_
_entity.id
_entity.type
_entity.pdbx_description
1 polymer ?
#
loop_
_entity_poly.entity_id
_entity_poly.type
_entity_poly.pdbx_seq_one_letter_code
_entity_poly.pdbx_strand_id
1 'polypeptide(L)'
;MHWKQYQTPVVGFSVHRVDPDTLPEKRSALPLTPQVVFSGKHYSGIIYQVTNNGDTAVNLTTAQFYSDSARSAALDDVHLKPGESTTLYLVTGGGVNDVR
;
A
#
# COMPACT_ATOMS: atom_id res chain seq x y z
N MET A 1 9.59 -8.28 3.39
CA MET A 1 10.14 -7.04 2.80
C MET A 1 10.49 -6.10 3.95
N HIS A 2 11.77 -5.80 4.22
CA HIS A 2 12.19 -5.07 5.43
C HIS A 2 12.16 -3.53 5.29
N TRP A 3 11.18 -2.99 4.54
CA TRP A 3 11.11 -1.54 4.29
C TRP A 3 10.99 -0.73 5.58
N LYS A 4 10.13 -1.16 6.52
CA LYS A 4 9.96 -0.50 7.83
C LYS A 4 11.26 -0.37 8.63
N GLN A 5 12.21 -1.28 8.44
CA GLN A 5 13.44 -1.32 9.21
C GLN A 5 14.56 -0.50 8.57
N TYR A 6 14.73 -0.61 7.25
CA TYR A 6 15.90 -0.03 6.58
C TYR A 6 15.56 1.24 5.79
N GLN A 7 14.31 1.40 5.33
CA GLN A 7 13.87 2.51 4.47
C GLN A 7 14.76 2.75 3.23
N THR A 8 15.55 1.74 2.86
CA THR A 8 16.45 1.77 1.72
C THR A 8 15.72 1.25 0.48
N PRO A 9 15.82 1.96 -0.65
CA PRO A 9 15.34 1.44 -1.93
C PRO A 9 15.90 0.05 -2.24
N VAL A 10 15.06 -0.82 -2.79
CA VAL A 10 15.52 -2.06 -3.41
C VAL A 10 16.34 -1.70 -4.65
N VAL A 11 17.49 -2.34 -4.86
CA VAL A 11 18.34 -2.10 -6.04
C VAL A 11 17.51 -2.24 -7.32
N GLY A 12 17.63 -1.26 -8.21
CA GLY A 12 16.86 -1.21 -9.47
C GLY A 12 15.46 -0.59 -9.34
N PHE A 13 15.08 -0.09 -8.17
CA PHE A 13 13.85 0.67 -7.95
C PHE A 13 14.15 2.12 -7.57
N SER A 14 13.42 3.04 -8.19
CA SER A 14 13.28 4.41 -7.73
C SER A 14 12.21 4.48 -6.63
N VAL A 15 12.43 5.32 -5.63
CA VAL A 15 11.50 5.51 -4.51
C VAL A 15 11.01 6.95 -4.47
N HIS A 16 9.70 7.11 -4.37
CA HIS A 16 9.04 8.38 -4.13
C HIS A 16 8.24 8.29 -2.84
N ARG A 17 8.52 9.19 -1.88
CA ARG A 17 7.70 9.35 -0.68
C ARG A 17 6.53 10.25 -1.01
N VAL A 18 5.34 9.80 -0.66
CA VAL A 18 4.11 10.55 -0.90
C VAL A 18 4.01 11.66 0.13
N ASP A 19 3.74 12.87 -0.35
CA ASP A 19 3.46 14.02 0.49
C ASP A 19 2.01 13.91 1.02
N PRO A 20 1.80 13.74 2.34
CA PRO A 20 0.46 13.58 2.91
C PRO A 20 -0.43 14.82 2.69
N ASP A 21 0.14 16.01 2.57
CA ASP A 21 -0.62 17.26 2.39
C ASP A 21 -1.19 17.39 0.96
N THR A 22 -0.72 16.56 0.04
CA THR A 22 -1.22 16.50 -1.34
C THR A 22 -2.34 15.48 -1.54
N LEU A 23 -2.65 14.68 -0.51
CA LEU A 23 -3.64 13.62 -0.59
C LEU A 23 -5.06 14.16 -0.40
N PRO A 24 -6.04 13.72 -1.22
CA PRO A 24 -7.43 14.07 -1.00
C PRO A 24 -7.94 13.46 0.31
N GLU A 25 -8.82 14.19 1.00
CA GLU A 25 -9.50 13.65 2.18
C GLU A 25 -10.22 12.34 1.85
N LYS A 26 -9.95 11.29 2.64
CA LYS A 26 -10.64 10.01 2.52
C LYS A 26 -11.70 9.88 3.61
N ARG A 27 -12.96 9.72 3.20
CA ARG A 27 -14.12 9.56 4.11
C ARG A 27 -14.58 8.11 4.28
N SER A 28 -13.77 7.15 3.82
CA SER A 28 -14.06 5.72 3.99
C SER A 28 -13.82 5.28 5.44
N ALA A 29 -14.51 4.23 5.89
CA ALA A 29 -14.23 3.56 7.16
C ALA A 29 -12.86 2.83 7.18
N LEU A 30 -12.33 2.48 6.01
CA LEU A 30 -11.01 1.87 5.83
C LEU A 30 -10.24 2.59 4.72
N PRO A 31 -9.73 3.80 4.94
CA PRO A 31 -8.94 4.50 3.94
C PRO A 31 -7.61 3.80 3.69
N LEU A 32 -7.24 3.73 2.40
CA LEU A 32 -5.90 3.37 1.96
C LEU A 32 -5.08 4.64 1.74
N THR A 33 -4.16 4.97 2.65
CA THR A 33 -3.35 6.18 2.56
C THR A 33 -1.97 5.84 2.01
N PRO A 34 -1.64 6.20 0.75
CA PRO A 34 -0.35 5.87 0.17
C PRO A 34 0.78 6.60 0.91
N GLN A 35 1.87 5.89 1.17
CA GLN A 35 3.04 6.39 1.91
C GLN A 35 4.26 6.47 1.00
N VAL A 36 4.48 5.41 0.21
CA VAL A 36 5.69 5.25 -0.60
C VAL A 36 5.35 4.56 -1.91
N VAL A 37 5.90 5.06 -3.01
CA VAL A 37 5.81 4.45 -4.33
C VAL A 37 7.20 3.97 -4.75
N PHE A 38 7.28 2.71 -5.20
CA PHE A 38 8.43 2.09 -5.81
C PHE A 38 8.16 1.94 -7.30
N SER A 39 9.11 2.37 -8.12
CA SER A 39 9.03 2.21 -9.58
C SER A 39 10.28 1.49 -10.08
N GLY A 40 10.08 0.35 -10.72
CA GLY A 40 11.13 -0.44 -11.38
C GLY A 40 10.74 -0.75 -12.82
N LYS A 41 11.64 -1.46 -13.52
CA LYS A 41 11.49 -1.76 -14.96
C LYS A 41 10.31 -2.67 -15.29
N HIS A 42 10.02 -3.65 -14.43
CA HIS A 42 9.01 -4.70 -14.63
C HIS A 42 7.90 -4.70 -13.59
N TYR A 43 8.20 -4.13 -12.42
CA TYR A 43 7.28 -4.08 -11.30
C TYR A 43 7.29 -2.67 -10.74
N SER A 44 6.13 -2.25 -10.25
CA SER A 44 5.99 -1.12 -9.36
C SER A 44 5.34 -1.59 -8.07
N GLY A 45 5.43 -0.79 -7.02
CA GLY A 45 4.80 -1.11 -5.76
C GLY A 45 4.40 0.13 -5.02
N ILE A 46 3.37 0.01 -4.19
CA ILE A 46 2.90 1.09 -3.33
C ILE A 46 2.75 0.51 -1.93
N ILE A 47 3.31 1.23 -0.95
CA ILE A 47 3.08 0.96 0.46
C ILE A 47 1.98 1.90 0.92
N TYR A 48 0.91 1.32 1.44
CA TYR A 48 -0.21 2.04 2.04
C TYR A 48 -0.23 1.84 3.54
N GLN A 49 -0.70 2.86 4.25
CA GLN A 49 -1.27 2.69 5.58
C GLN A 49 -2.77 2.42 5.43
N VAL A 50 -3.26 1.40 6.11
CA VAL A 50 -4.70 1.11 6.24
C VAL A 50 -5.08 1.38 7.68
N THR A 51 -6.06 2.25 7.90
CA THR A 51 -6.53 2.62 9.24
C THR A 51 -7.99 2.23 9.37
N ASN A 52 -8.37 1.61 10.49
CA ASN A 52 -9.78 1.37 10.79
C ASN A 52 -10.38 2.63 11.43
N ASN A 53 -11.06 3.44 10.63
CA ASN A 53 -11.79 4.63 11.08
C ASN A 53 -13.24 4.32 11.49
N GLY A 54 -13.65 3.04 11.44
CA GLY A 54 -14.97 2.62 11.90
C GLY A 54 -15.03 2.36 13.41
N ASP A 55 -16.24 2.13 13.91
CA ASP A 55 -16.50 1.91 15.34
C ASP A 55 -16.37 0.45 15.78
N THR A 56 -16.10 -0.48 14.85
CA THR A 56 -15.98 -1.92 15.12
C THR A 56 -14.67 -2.51 14.62
N ALA A 57 -14.21 -3.58 15.24
CA ALA A 57 -13.02 -4.29 14.79
C ALA A 57 -13.26 -4.98 13.44
N VAL A 58 -12.24 -5.01 12.58
CA VAL A 58 -12.30 -5.58 11.23
C VAL A 58 -11.24 -6.65 11.03
N ASN A 59 -11.62 -7.70 10.28
CA ASN A 59 -10.68 -8.68 9.74
C ASN A 59 -10.41 -8.36 8.27
N LEU A 60 -9.17 -7.99 7.98
CA LEU A 60 -8.70 -7.70 6.64
C LEU A 60 -8.24 -8.99 5.96
N THR A 61 -8.40 -9.02 4.64
CA THR A 61 -7.75 -10.02 3.80
C THR A 61 -7.06 -9.31 2.65
N THR A 62 -5.95 -9.87 2.17
CA THR A 62 -5.24 -9.29 1.01
C THR A 62 -6.12 -9.25 -0.23
N ALA A 63 -7.08 -10.18 -0.36
CA ALA A 63 -8.05 -10.24 -1.46
C ALA A 63 -8.83 -8.93 -1.68
N GLN A 64 -9.13 -8.20 -0.60
CA GLN A 64 -9.85 -6.92 -0.66
C GLN A 64 -9.06 -5.80 -1.36
N PHE A 65 -7.73 -5.98 -1.50
CA PHE A 65 -6.81 -4.97 -2.01
C PHE A 65 -6.27 -5.31 -3.40
N TYR A 66 -6.69 -6.43 -4.00
CA TYR A 66 -6.34 -6.73 -5.39
C TYR A 66 -7.11 -5.83 -6.34
N SER A 67 -6.41 -5.31 -7.33
CA SER A 67 -6.98 -4.69 -8.54
C SER A 67 -6.48 -5.47 -9.75
N ASP A 68 -7.00 -5.19 -10.95
CA ASP A 68 -6.56 -5.86 -12.18
C ASP A 68 -5.05 -5.70 -12.45
N SER A 69 -4.45 -4.63 -11.93
CA SER A 69 -3.02 -4.36 -12.02
C SER A 69 -2.18 -5.01 -10.92
N ALA A 70 -2.81 -5.52 -9.86
CA ALA A 70 -2.13 -6.10 -8.71
C ALA A 70 -1.58 -7.49 -9.03
N ARG A 71 -0.28 -7.67 -8.80
CA ARG A 71 0.43 -8.94 -8.95
C ARG A 71 0.61 -9.64 -7.60
N SER A 72 0.69 -8.89 -6.51
CA SER A 72 0.82 -9.42 -5.16
C SER A 72 0.40 -8.37 -4.12
N ALA A 73 -0.10 -8.83 -2.98
CA ALA A 73 -0.43 -7.99 -1.83
C ALA A 73 -0.04 -8.69 -0.52
N ALA A 74 0.43 -7.91 0.46
CA ALA A 74 0.76 -8.40 1.80
C ALA A 74 0.35 -7.37 2.87
N LEU A 75 -0.04 -7.86 4.05
CA LEU A 75 -0.42 -7.05 5.21
C LEU A 75 0.51 -7.40 6.39
N ASP A 76 0.89 -6.40 7.18
CA ASP A 76 1.63 -6.64 8.44
C ASP A 76 0.72 -7.28 9.51
N ASP A 77 -0.49 -6.74 9.66
CA ASP A 77 -1.56 -7.24 10.52
C ASP A 77 -2.88 -7.32 9.74
N VAL A 78 -3.69 -8.33 10.07
CA VAL A 78 -4.98 -8.64 9.47
C VAL A 78 -6.16 -8.36 10.41
N HIS A 79 -5.93 -8.06 11.68
CA HIS A 79 -6.99 -7.72 12.62
C HIS A 79 -6.78 -6.29 13.13
N LEU A 80 -7.75 -5.40 12.88
CA LEU A 80 -7.68 -3.99 13.30
C LEU A 80 -8.87 -3.62 14.17
N LYS A 81 -8.61 -3.18 15.40
CA LYS A 81 -9.60 -2.50 16.24
C LYS A 81 -9.86 -1.06 15.73
N PRO A 82 -10.93 -0.40 16.18
CA PRO A 82 -11.16 1.03 15.91
C PRO A 82 -9.92 1.88 16.23
N GLY A 83 -9.50 2.72 15.29
CA GLY A 83 -8.32 3.57 15.36
C GLY A 83 -6.99 2.89 15.08
N GLU A 84 -6.92 1.56 14.99
CA GLU A 84 -5.67 0.85 14.69
C GLU A 84 -5.32 0.93 13.20
N SER A 85 -4.03 0.79 12.91
CA SER A 85 -3.50 0.85 11.55
C SER A 85 -2.54 -0.31 11.24
N THR A 86 -2.58 -0.79 10.01
CA THR A 86 -1.64 -1.77 9.46
C THR A 86 -0.96 -1.21 8.21
N THR A 87 0.08 -1.90 7.75
CA THR A 87 0.76 -1.58 6.49
C THR A 87 0.37 -2.59 5.44
N LEU A 88 -0.08 -2.10 4.29
CA LEU A 88 -0.36 -2.87 3.09
C LEU A 88 0.77 -2.63 2.09
N TYR A 89 1.39 -3.70 1.62
CA TYR A 89 2.34 -3.70 0.52
C TYR A 89 1.61 -4.21 -0.72
N LEU A 90 1.49 -3.37 -1.74
CA LEU A 90 0.87 -3.74 -3.01
C LEU A 90 1.92 -3.70 -4.11
N VAL A 91 2.07 -4.80 -4.84
CA VAL A 91 2.94 -4.88 -6.02
C VAL A 91 2.06 -4.91 -7.27
N THR A 92 2.35 -4.02 -8.21
CA THR A 92 1.66 -3.92 -9.49
C THR A 92 2.62 -4.23 -10.65
N GLY A 93 2.05 -4.54 -11.82
CA GLY A 93 2.81 -4.48 -13.07
C GLY A 93 3.30 -3.05 -13.31
N GLY A 94 4.55 -2.90 -13.78
CA GLY A 94 5.12 -1.58 -14.01
C GLY A 94 6.24 -1.61 -15.05
N GLY A 95 5.97 -1.00 -16.20
CA GLY A 95 6.89 -0.78 -17.32
C GLY A 95 6.12 -0.06 -18.43
N VAL A 96 6.81 0.72 -19.28
CA VAL A 96 6.19 1.57 -20.33
C VAL A 96 5.31 0.78 -21.33
N ASN A 97 5.37 -0.56 -21.29
CA ASN A 97 4.67 -1.47 -22.21
C ASN A 97 3.56 -2.31 -21.55
N ASP A 98 3.24 -2.12 -20.26
CA ASP A 98 2.27 -2.98 -19.53
C ASP A 98 0.98 -2.23 -19.16
N VAL A 99 0.65 -1.15 -19.88
CA VAL A 99 -0.70 -0.59 -19.94
C VAL A 99 -1.42 -1.35 -21.04
N ARG A 100 -2.33 -2.24 -20.66
CA ARG A 100 -3.19 -2.97 -21.60
C ARG A 100 -4.57 -2.33 -21.67
#